data_AF-A0A8H5G2E9-F1
#
_entry.id   AF-A0A8H5G2E9-F1
#
_cell.length_a   1.000
_cell.length_b   1.000
_cell.length_c   1.000
_cell.angle_alpha   90.00
_cell.angle_beta   90.00
_cell.angle_gamma   90.00
#
_symmetry.space_group_name_H-M   'P 1'
#
loop_
_entity.id
_entity.type
_entity.pdbx_description
1 polymer ?
#
loop_
_entity_poly.entity_id
_entity_poly.type
_entity_poly.pdbx_seq_one_letter_code
_entity_poly.pdbx_strand_id
1 'polypeptide(L)'
;MGPKKVTDCIHPADARGALFDQHHTLTHNSRNFRPPYPNFQSTLTLLSFSNKKPMILVRLYHTLTLNTFYEAWLGILTVVCLLLLLAERYVSKKEKSLQVKESADDRIESQRSPGIPGALKALAKKYLVVYAIVMGADWLQGPYVYSLYRQQYDFPERLVALLFVTGFLSAGMAAPLVGVWADQHGRRKLCLAFCVTYTLACILILVPSLPILLVGRLLGGVSTSILFSAFESWLISSASSSGLSSGDLSTIMGRATLVNGFVAAAAGVFSNKLVETTGNFASPFVASGLLLVLGFFVISASWIENYGGGGGSATTDLWQVKRMGQAWRIVRDDPMLFILGLTQTCFEGSMYLFVFIWVPSLQEVTRYGSVLPFGYIFSSFMVSMMSGSLLYTMIVTYSKIKDVESSLTTHAKLSSIVCAVSALSLACSISTRSEEVRFWAFCAFEACVGMYYPVQGMLRGTLISNEHRATLSSLFRVPLNVFVVFSLLTGVSSARQAVLTGSAIMLAFSSLMTGAVIVDQSDAVAQGAVGNGHRLGP
;
A
#
# COMPACT_ATOMS: atom_id res chain seq x y z
N MET A 1 -51.44 -45.72 3.08
CA MET A 1 -52.90 -45.55 2.92
C MET A 1 -53.12 -44.68 1.68
N GLY A 2 -53.76 -45.22 0.63
CA GLY A 2 -53.98 -44.56 -0.68
C GLY A 2 -55.13 -43.52 -0.65
N PRO A 3 -55.66 -43.03 -1.80
CA PRO A 3 -55.72 -43.68 -3.14
C PRO A 3 -55.34 -42.80 -4.36
N LYS A 4 -54.73 -43.36 -5.42
CA LYS A 4 -55.26 -43.70 -6.78
C LYS A 4 -55.97 -42.59 -7.60
N LYS A 5 -55.43 -42.34 -8.81
CA LYS A 5 -56.08 -42.39 -10.18
C LYS A 5 -54.94 -42.25 -11.22
N VAL A 6 -54.55 -43.22 -12.05
CA VAL A 6 -55.22 -43.94 -13.18
C VAL A 6 -55.13 -43.17 -14.51
N THR A 7 -54.32 -43.76 -15.44
CA THR A 7 -54.32 -43.76 -16.94
C THR A 7 -54.18 -42.42 -17.69
N ASP A 8 -53.51 -42.26 -18.85
CA ASP A 8 -53.33 -43.11 -20.05
C ASP A 8 -52.03 -42.78 -20.84
N CYS A 9 -51.67 -43.69 -21.76
CA CYS A 9 -50.53 -43.62 -22.70
C CYS A 9 -50.77 -42.63 -23.87
N ILE A 10 -49.70 -42.40 -24.68
CA ILE A 10 -49.65 -42.15 -26.16
C ILE A 10 -48.76 -40.94 -26.56
N HIS A 11 -47.77 -41.20 -27.42
CA HIS A 11 -47.01 -40.27 -28.31
C HIS A 11 -47.75 -40.15 -29.66
N PRO A 12 -47.40 -39.30 -30.66
CA PRO A 12 -46.80 -37.95 -30.76
C PRO A 12 -47.67 -36.98 -31.62
N ALA A 13 -47.33 -35.68 -31.72
CA ALA A 13 -47.49 -34.82 -32.93
C ALA A 13 -47.36 -33.30 -32.65
N ASP A 14 -46.49 -32.65 -33.43
CA ASP A 14 -46.66 -31.43 -34.24
C ASP A 14 -47.09 -30.03 -33.72
N ALA A 15 -46.44 -29.06 -34.41
CA ALA A 15 -46.97 -27.81 -34.98
C ALA A 15 -47.07 -26.57 -34.08
N ARG A 16 -46.80 -25.32 -34.50
CA ARG A 16 -46.47 -24.61 -35.78
C ARG A 16 -46.19 -23.13 -35.36
N GLY A 17 -45.58 -22.22 -36.13
CA GLY A 17 -45.21 -22.14 -37.55
C GLY A 17 -44.20 -20.97 -37.76
N ALA A 18 -43.34 -20.99 -38.78
CA ALA A 18 -43.58 -20.70 -40.21
C ALA A 18 -43.71 -19.17 -40.48
N LEU A 19 -43.19 -18.52 -41.53
CA LEU A 19 -42.32 -18.83 -42.68
C LEU A 19 -42.19 -17.49 -43.45
N PHE A 20 -41.08 -17.22 -44.13
CA PHE A 20 -41.08 -16.86 -45.55
C PHE A 20 -39.68 -17.08 -46.15
N ASP A 21 -39.73 -17.53 -47.40
CA ASP A 21 -38.81 -18.39 -48.12
C ASP A 21 -38.28 -17.66 -49.38
N GLN A 22 -37.43 -18.38 -50.14
CA GLN A 22 -37.07 -18.20 -51.57
C GLN A 22 -35.88 -17.27 -51.90
N HIS A 23 -34.96 -17.60 -52.81
CA HIS A 23 -34.66 -18.80 -53.60
C HIS A 23 -33.31 -18.56 -54.32
N HIS A 24 -32.53 -19.63 -54.51
CA HIS A 24 -31.99 -20.15 -55.80
C HIS A 24 -30.55 -20.68 -55.73
N THR A 25 -30.48 -21.99 -55.83
CA THR A 25 -29.41 -22.88 -56.29
C THR A 25 -28.93 -22.58 -57.72
N LEU A 26 -27.66 -22.84 -58.01
CA LEU A 26 -27.23 -23.63 -59.19
C LEU A 26 -25.77 -24.11 -59.08
N THR A 27 -25.61 -25.38 -59.42
CA THR A 27 -24.41 -26.25 -59.43
C THR A 27 -23.61 -26.19 -60.74
N HIS A 28 -22.39 -26.76 -60.70
CA HIS A 28 -21.69 -27.59 -61.72
C HIS A 28 -20.33 -27.13 -62.31
N ASN A 29 -19.31 -27.98 -62.04
CA ASN A 29 -18.24 -28.53 -62.90
C ASN A 29 -17.26 -27.69 -63.76
N SER A 30 -15.98 -27.89 -63.41
CA SER A 30 -14.92 -28.48 -64.25
C SER A 30 -14.06 -27.62 -65.21
N ARG A 31 -12.76 -28.00 -65.22
CA ARG A 31 -11.70 -27.87 -66.25
C ARG A 31 -10.73 -26.68 -66.21
N ASN A 32 -9.49 -27.03 -65.84
CA ASN A 32 -8.23 -26.77 -66.54
C ASN A 32 -8.14 -25.53 -67.45
N PHE A 33 -7.34 -24.55 -67.04
CA PHE A 33 -6.51 -23.74 -67.94
C PHE A 33 -5.22 -23.29 -67.20
N ARG A 34 -4.06 -23.67 -67.77
CA ARG A 34 -2.75 -22.98 -67.73
C ARG A 34 -2.47 -22.51 -69.19
N PRO A 35 -1.45 -21.69 -69.55
CA PRO A 35 -0.37 -20.94 -68.83
C PRO A 35 -0.31 -19.45 -69.34
N PRO A 36 0.81 -18.65 -69.43
CA PRO A 36 2.19 -18.68 -68.85
C PRO A 36 2.76 -17.34 -68.24
N TYR A 37 3.68 -17.46 -67.24
CA TYR A 37 4.93 -16.68 -66.93
C TYR A 37 4.97 -15.10 -66.87
N PRO A 38 6.03 -14.45 -66.29
CA PRO A 38 6.36 -14.28 -64.86
C PRO A 38 6.71 -12.81 -64.47
N ASN A 39 7.16 -12.59 -63.23
CA ASN A 39 7.92 -11.42 -62.73
C ASN A 39 7.16 -10.14 -62.34
N PHE A 40 6.63 -10.09 -61.10
CA PHE A 40 6.44 -8.81 -60.38
C PHE A 40 6.52 -9.02 -58.85
N GLN A 41 7.61 -9.61 -58.36
CA GLN A 41 7.79 -9.84 -56.92
C GLN A 41 9.22 -9.63 -56.42
N SER A 42 9.96 -8.69 -57.04
CA SER A 42 11.36 -8.39 -56.66
C SER A 42 11.65 -6.91 -56.42
N THR A 43 10.62 -6.07 -56.24
CA THR A 43 10.80 -4.61 -56.02
C THR A 43 10.14 -4.10 -54.72
N LEU A 44 9.69 -4.99 -53.83
CA LEU A 44 9.10 -4.61 -52.53
C LEU A 44 9.97 -4.97 -51.31
N THR A 45 11.13 -5.58 -51.52
CA THR A 45 12.03 -5.99 -50.43
C THR A 45 13.17 -4.99 -50.16
N LEU A 46 13.31 -3.93 -50.96
CA LEU A 46 14.34 -2.89 -50.77
C LEU A 46 13.80 -1.57 -50.17
N LEU A 47 12.50 -1.45 -49.89
CA LEU A 47 11.92 -0.29 -49.18
C LEU A 47 11.65 -0.53 -47.68
N SER A 48 11.86 -1.75 -47.17
CA SER A 48 11.63 -2.08 -45.75
C SER A 48 12.79 -1.68 -44.82
N PHE A 49 13.99 -1.37 -45.35
CA PHE A 49 15.14 -0.98 -44.54
C PHE A 49 15.29 0.53 -44.29
N SER A 50 14.56 1.39 -45.01
CA SER A 50 14.65 2.85 -44.85
C SER A 50 13.70 3.43 -43.78
N ASN A 51 12.68 2.67 -43.37
CA ASN A 51 11.59 3.17 -42.52
C ASN A 51 11.78 2.95 -41.00
N LYS A 52 12.90 2.35 -40.56
CA LYS A 52 13.18 2.14 -39.12
C LYS A 52 13.76 3.38 -38.43
N LYS A 53 14.48 4.24 -39.15
CA LYS A 53 15.10 5.45 -38.60
C LYS A 53 14.09 6.50 -38.09
N PRO A 54 12.99 6.85 -38.82
CA PRO A 54 12.00 7.78 -38.29
C PRO A 54 11.22 7.19 -37.11
N MET A 55 10.97 5.88 -37.09
CA MET A 55 10.27 5.21 -36.00
C MET A 55 11.08 5.18 -34.70
N ILE A 56 12.40 4.97 -34.78
CA ILE A 56 13.30 5.02 -33.62
C ILE A 56 13.40 6.47 -33.10
N LEU A 57 13.54 7.46 -33.98
CA LEU A 57 13.64 8.87 -33.57
C LEU A 57 12.35 9.37 -32.90
N VAL A 58 11.19 9.01 -33.45
CA VAL A 58 9.87 9.34 -32.85
C VAL A 58 9.68 8.65 -31.50
N ARG A 59 10.12 7.39 -31.39
CA ARG A 59 10.07 6.64 -30.13
C ARG A 59 11.00 7.23 -29.07
N LEU A 60 12.20 7.65 -29.48
CA LEU A 60 13.16 8.33 -28.61
C LEU A 60 12.62 9.69 -28.15
N TYR A 61 12.13 10.51 -29.08
CA TYR A 61 11.52 11.81 -28.81
C TYR A 61 10.35 11.69 -27.83
N HIS A 62 9.45 10.72 -28.05
CA HIS A 62 8.30 10.51 -27.17
C HIS A 62 8.69 9.98 -25.78
N THR A 63 9.72 9.15 -25.68
CA THR A 63 10.25 8.68 -24.38
C THR A 63 10.92 9.82 -23.62
N LEU A 64 11.66 10.68 -24.33
CA LEU A 64 12.24 11.91 -23.79
C LEU A 64 11.18 12.90 -23.30
N THR A 65 10.07 13.07 -24.02
CA THR A 65 8.98 13.97 -23.58
C THR A 65 8.20 13.41 -22.39
N LEU A 66 7.98 12.09 -22.32
CA LEU A 66 7.35 11.42 -21.17
C LEU A 66 8.20 11.50 -19.90
N ASN A 67 9.50 11.24 -20.02
CA ASN A 67 10.42 11.38 -18.89
C ASN A 67 10.43 12.84 -18.41
N THR A 68 10.52 13.80 -19.33
CA THR A 68 10.45 15.23 -18.99
C THR A 68 9.12 15.60 -18.32
N PHE A 69 7.98 15.03 -18.72
CA PHE A 69 6.68 15.26 -18.09
C PHE A 69 6.66 14.80 -16.63
N TYR A 70 6.99 13.52 -16.38
CA TYR A 70 6.94 12.97 -15.03
C TYR A 70 8.01 13.57 -14.11
N GLU A 71 9.19 13.87 -14.65
CA GLU A 71 10.26 14.55 -13.91
C GLU A 71 9.86 15.98 -13.52
N ALA A 72 9.27 16.75 -14.44
CA ALA A 72 8.80 18.10 -14.16
C ALA A 72 7.70 18.10 -13.08
N TRP A 73 6.72 17.20 -13.18
CA TRP A 73 5.65 17.10 -12.18
C TRP A 73 6.14 16.59 -10.83
N LEU A 74 7.10 15.67 -10.81
CA LEU A 74 7.77 15.27 -9.57
C LEU A 74 8.47 16.47 -8.92
N GLY A 75 9.15 17.31 -9.71
CA GLY A 75 9.76 18.56 -9.23
C GLY A 75 8.73 19.48 -8.58
N ILE A 76 7.59 19.71 -9.26
CA ILE A 76 6.49 20.54 -8.75
C ILE A 76 5.90 19.96 -7.46
N LEU A 77 5.58 18.67 -7.43
CA LEU A 77 5.06 17.97 -6.25
C LEU A 77 6.04 18.07 -5.08
N THR A 78 7.34 17.96 -5.34
CA THR A 78 8.38 18.08 -4.31
C THR A 78 8.41 19.50 -3.74
N VAL A 79 8.34 20.53 -4.58
CA VAL A 79 8.27 21.92 -4.12
C VAL A 79 7.02 22.15 -3.28
N VAL A 80 5.85 21.67 -3.72
CA VAL A 80 4.60 21.75 -2.95
C VAL A 80 4.74 21.04 -1.60
N CYS A 81 5.30 19.83 -1.56
CA CYS A 81 5.54 19.08 -0.34
C CYS A 81 6.47 19.84 0.63
N LEU A 82 7.54 20.46 0.11
CA LEU A 82 8.44 21.28 0.92
C LEU A 82 7.74 22.52 1.49
N LEU A 83 6.89 23.18 0.69
CA LEU A 83 6.08 24.30 1.17
C LEU A 83 5.08 23.87 2.26
N LEU A 84 4.42 22.72 2.08
CA LEU A 84 3.55 22.13 3.11
C LEU A 84 4.32 21.78 4.38
N LEU A 85 5.55 21.30 4.26
CA LEU A 85 6.42 21.00 5.41
C LEU A 85 6.83 22.28 6.14
N LEU A 86 7.10 23.38 5.43
CA LEU A 86 7.37 24.68 6.05
C LEU A 86 6.12 25.24 6.74
N ALA A 87 4.95 25.10 6.12
CA ALA A 87 3.68 25.52 6.68
C ALA A 87 3.32 24.71 7.95
N GLU A 88 3.48 23.39 7.91
CA GLU A 88 3.29 22.50 9.06
C GLU A 88 4.18 22.93 10.23
N ARG A 89 5.48 23.12 9.97
CA ARG A 89 6.42 23.58 11.00
C ARG A 89 6.03 24.93 11.60
N TYR A 90 5.50 25.84 10.79
CA TYR A 90 5.02 27.13 11.27
C TYR A 90 3.79 26.97 12.18
N VAL A 91 2.80 26.17 11.76
CA VAL A 91 1.58 25.90 12.52
C VAL A 91 1.90 25.18 13.84
N SER A 92 2.74 24.16 13.83
CA SER A 92 3.13 23.43 15.05
C SER A 92 4.00 24.26 16.00
N LYS A 93 4.81 25.20 15.48
CA LYS A 93 5.49 26.19 16.35
C LYS A 93 4.51 27.13 17.03
N LYS A 94 3.45 27.55 16.33
CA LYS A 94 2.39 28.38 16.89
C LYS A 94 1.60 27.64 17.97
N GLU A 95 1.26 26.36 17.77
CA GLU A 95 0.64 25.52 18.81
C GLU A 95 1.52 25.45 20.06
N LYS A 96 2.82 25.13 19.89
CA LYS A 96 3.75 25.05 21.03
C LYS A 96 3.91 26.38 21.76
N SER A 97 3.93 27.51 21.06
CA SER A 97 4.06 28.81 21.72
C SER A 97 2.80 29.21 22.48
N LEU A 98 1.61 28.82 22.00
CA LEU A 98 0.35 28.98 22.73
C LEU A 98 0.32 28.11 23.98
N GLN A 99 0.68 26.82 23.87
CA GLN A 99 0.78 25.91 25.03
C GLN A 99 1.80 26.36 26.07
N VAL A 100 2.94 26.92 25.65
CA VAL A 100 3.94 27.47 26.58
C VAL A 100 3.42 28.70 27.30
N LYS A 101 2.62 29.56 26.65
CA LYS A 101 1.98 30.70 27.31
C LYS A 101 0.95 30.25 28.34
N GLU A 102 0.09 29.30 27.97
CA GLU A 102 -0.93 28.72 28.85
C GLU A 102 -0.29 27.97 30.03
N SER A 103 0.75 27.17 29.77
CA SER A 103 1.54 26.51 30.82
C SER A 103 2.40 27.47 31.65
N ALA A 104 2.70 28.68 31.18
CA ALA A 104 3.47 29.67 31.95
C ALA A 104 2.59 30.37 33.00
N ASP A 105 1.29 30.51 32.74
CA ASP A 105 0.30 30.91 33.75
C ASP A 105 0.10 29.80 34.81
N ASP A 106 0.30 28.52 34.46
CA ASP A 106 0.17 27.37 35.38
C ASP A 106 1.48 26.95 36.11
N ARG A 107 2.66 27.47 35.72
CA ARG A 107 3.98 27.02 36.23
C ARG A 107 4.59 27.92 37.29
N ILE A 108 3.87 28.12 38.40
CA ILE A 108 4.51 28.53 39.66
C ILE A 108 5.11 27.32 40.43
N GLU A 109 4.79 26.07 40.07
CA GLU A 109 5.40 24.89 40.71
C GLU A 109 5.79 23.77 39.72
N SER A 110 6.92 23.12 40.01
CA SER A 110 7.50 21.94 39.32
C SER A 110 8.48 22.21 38.16
N GLN A 111 9.75 22.41 38.54
CA GLN A 111 10.90 22.24 37.65
C GLN A 111 11.06 20.76 37.25
N ARG A 112 10.85 20.45 35.97
CA ARG A 112 11.25 19.16 35.38
C ARG A 112 12.71 19.19 34.97
N SER A 113 13.48 18.22 35.44
CA SER A 113 14.87 17.98 35.05
C SER A 113 15.04 17.83 33.53
N PRO A 114 16.02 18.51 32.91
CA PRO A 114 16.33 18.34 31.50
C PRO A 114 16.97 16.96 31.26
N GLY A 115 16.28 16.08 30.52
CA GLY A 115 16.85 14.81 30.06
C GLY A 115 18.13 15.04 29.24
N ILE A 116 19.12 14.16 29.43
CA ILE A 116 20.49 14.26 28.90
C ILE A 116 20.46 14.37 27.36
N PRO A 117 20.67 15.56 26.76
CA PRO A 117 20.46 15.79 25.32
C PRO A 117 21.39 14.95 24.40
N GLY A 118 22.49 14.43 24.97
CA GLY A 118 23.46 13.59 24.28
C GLY A 118 22.96 12.17 23.98
N ALA A 119 22.28 11.52 24.94
CA ALA A 119 21.80 10.14 24.79
C ALA A 119 20.72 10.03 23.71
N LEU A 120 19.78 10.98 23.69
CA LEU A 120 18.76 11.10 22.65
C LEU A 120 19.36 11.26 21.25
N LYS A 121 20.29 12.21 21.08
CA LYS A 121 20.93 12.46 19.78
C LYS A 121 21.73 11.24 19.31
N ALA A 122 22.43 10.57 20.22
CA ALA A 122 23.20 9.37 19.91
C ALA A 122 22.29 8.22 19.46
N LEU A 123 21.22 7.92 20.21
CA LEU A 123 20.27 6.87 19.85
C LEU A 123 19.54 7.19 18.54
N ALA A 124 19.08 8.43 18.38
CA ALA A 124 18.42 8.87 17.15
C ALA A 124 19.34 8.69 15.93
N LYS A 125 20.60 9.11 16.01
CA LYS A 125 21.56 8.92 14.91
C LYS A 125 21.78 7.44 14.60
N LYS A 126 21.97 6.60 15.63
CA LYS A 126 22.17 5.15 15.46
C LYS A 126 20.99 4.47 14.78
N TYR A 127 19.76 4.79 15.20
CA TYR A 127 18.56 4.21 14.63
C TYR A 127 18.26 4.72 13.22
N LEU A 128 18.27 6.05 13.03
CA LEU A 128 17.86 6.68 11.77
C LEU A 128 18.77 6.33 10.59
N VAL A 129 20.08 6.17 10.83
CA VAL A 129 21.02 5.74 9.78
C VAL A 129 20.69 4.33 9.31
N VAL A 130 20.54 3.38 10.24
CA VAL A 130 20.16 2.01 9.90
C VAL A 130 18.81 1.98 9.20
N TYR A 131 17.83 2.67 9.77
CA TYR A 131 16.47 2.76 9.24
C TYR A 131 16.46 3.31 7.80
N ALA A 132 17.21 4.38 7.52
CA ALA A 132 17.33 4.92 6.17
C ALA A 132 17.90 3.92 5.16
N ILE A 133 18.92 3.15 5.55
CA ILE A 133 19.55 2.15 4.68
C ILE A 133 18.57 1.02 4.37
N VAL A 134 17.93 0.44 5.39
CA VAL A 134 17.03 -0.72 5.20
C VAL A 134 15.72 -0.33 4.50
N MET A 135 15.17 0.85 4.79
CA MET A 135 14.01 1.37 4.05
C MET A 135 14.40 1.72 2.62
N GLY A 136 15.60 2.27 2.39
CA GLY A 136 16.10 2.56 1.05
C GLY A 136 16.22 1.30 0.20
N ALA A 137 16.70 0.20 0.79
CA ALA A 137 16.73 -1.08 0.13
C ALA A 137 15.33 -1.57 -0.27
N ASP A 138 14.34 -1.46 0.61
CA ASP A 138 12.96 -1.86 0.34
C ASP A 138 12.34 -1.03 -0.80
N TRP A 139 12.45 0.30 -0.70
CA TRP A 139 11.84 1.21 -1.66
C TRP A 139 12.46 1.18 -3.06
N LEU A 140 13.74 0.81 -3.20
CA LEU A 140 14.38 0.66 -4.51
C LEU A 140 13.68 -0.37 -5.40
N GLN A 141 13.08 -1.40 -4.80
CA GLN A 141 12.43 -2.49 -5.52
C GLN A 141 11.01 -2.12 -5.94
N GLY A 142 10.33 -1.31 -5.14
CA GLY A 142 8.89 -1.00 -5.24
C GLY A 142 8.37 -0.72 -6.66
N PRO A 143 9.01 0.16 -7.45
CA PRO A 143 8.49 0.54 -8.77
C PRO A 143 8.56 -0.57 -9.82
N TYR A 144 9.44 -1.56 -9.66
CA TYR A 144 9.85 -2.46 -10.74
C TYR A 144 9.41 -3.91 -10.57
N VAL A 145 8.83 -4.30 -9.42
CA VAL A 145 8.42 -5.70 -9.19
C VAL A 145 7.46 -6.22 -10.26
N TYR A 146 6.38 -5.48 -10.55
CA TYR A 146 5.41 -5.89 -11.57
C TYR A 146 6.07 -5.96 -12.95
N SER A 147 6.81 -4.91 -13.31
CA SER A 147 7.44 -4.77 -14.64
C SER A 147 8.51 -5.83 -14.88
N LEU A 148 9.30 -6.20 -13.87
CA LEU A 148 10.27 -7.28 -13.96
C LEU A 148 9.59 -8.61 -14.31
N TYR A 149 8.54 -8.99 -13.56
CA TYR A 149 7.84 -10.24 -13.79
C TYR A 149 7.06 -10.26 -15.10
N ARG A 150 6.32 -9.19 -15.39
CA ARG A 150 5.42 -9.15 -16.55
C ARG A 150 6.14 -8.82 -17.85
N GLN A 151 7.04 -7.84 -17.85
CA GLN A 151 7.61 -7.30 -19.09
C GLN A 151 8.96 -7.93 -19.43
N GLN A 152 9.80 -8.23 -18.43
CA GLN A 152 11.13 -8.75 -18.68
C GLN A 152 11.21 -10.28 -18.62
N TYR A 153 10.50 -10.92 -17.69
CA TYR A 153 10.40 -12.38 -17.63
C TYR A 153 9.19 -12.95 -18.39
N ASP A 154 8.33 -12.07 -18.92
CA ASP A 154 7.15 -12.42 -19.71
C ASP A 154 6.20 -13.42 -19.04
N PHE A 155 6.07 -13.34 -17.71
CA PHE A 155 5.09 -14.18 -17.01
C PHE A 155 3.66 -13.67 -17.26
N PRO A 156 2.69 -14.58 -17.43
CA PRO A 156 1.29 -14.20 -17.49
C PRO A 156 0.85 -13.53 -16.18
N GLU A 157 -0.03 -12.55 -16.28
CA GLU A 157 -0.43 -11.69 -15.16
C GLU A 157 -1.01 -12.47 -13.98
N ARG A 158 -1.65 -13.63 -14.22
CA ARG A 158 -2.10 -14.54 -13.17
C ARG A 158 -0.95 -15.08 -12.30
N LEU A 159 0.21 -15.39 -12.90
CA LEU A 159 1.40 -15.82 -12.14
C LEU A 159 2.05 -14.63 -11.43
N VAL A 160 2.02 -13.43 -12.02
CA VAL A 160 2.45 -12.21 -11.34
C VAL A 160 1.59 -11.96 -10.10
N ALA A 161 0.27 -12.07 -10.21
CA ALA A 161 -0.65 -11.97 -9.09
C ALA A 161 -0.35 -13.02 -7.99
N LEU A 162 -0.09 -14.27 -8.37
CA LEU A 162 0.32 -15.33 -7.44
C LEU A 162 1.59 -14.97 -6.68
N LEU A 163 2.59 -14.39 -7.34
CA LEU A 163 3.84 -13.94 -6.69
C LEU A 163 3.59 -12.82 -5.68
N PHE A 164 2.76 -11.83 -6.02
CA PHE A 164 2.36 -10.77 -5.09
C PHE A 164 1.60 -11.33 -3.88
N VAL A 165 0.58 -12.18 -4.13
CA VAL A 165 -0.19 -12.85 -3.08
C VAL A 165 0.71 -13.66 -2.15
N THR A 166 1.68 -14.40 -2.68
CA THR A 166 2.63 -15.19 -1.89
C THR A 166 3.42 -14.30 -0.92
N GLY A 167 3.92 -13.16 -1.40
CA GLY A 167 4.63 -12.19 -0.56
C GLY A 167 3.74 -11.60 0.53
N PHE A 168 2.53 -11.13 0.17
CA PHE A 168 1.58 -10.56 1.11
C PHE A 168 1.14 -11.57 2.18
N LEU A 169 0.80 -12.79 1.78
CA LEU A 169 0.35 -13.83 2.71
C LEU A 169 1.48 -14.27 3.64
N SER A 170 2.70 -14.43 3.11
CA SER A 170 3.88 -14.76 3.91
C SER A 170 4.17 -13.67 4.95
N ALA A 171 4.05 -12.39 4.59
CA ALA A 171 4.19 -11.29 5.54
C ALA A 171 3.10 -11.36 6.63
N GLY A 172 1.82 -11.50 6.23
CA GLY A 172 0.71 -11.61 7.16
C GLY A 172 0.85 -12.77 8.16
N MET A 173 1.29 -13.94 7.68
CA MET A 173 1.53 -15.12 8.52
C MET A 173 2.77 -14.98 9.42
N ALA A 174 3.81 -14.29 8.95
CA ALA A 174 5.02 -14.07 9.74
C ALA A 174 4.84 -13.01 10.84
N ALA A 175 3.91 -12.05 10.68
CA ALA A 175 3.78 -10.91 11.59
C ALA A 175 3.58 -11.28 13.08
N PRO A 176 2.71 -12.25 13.46
CA PRO A 176 2.59 -12.67 14.86
C PRO A 176 3.83 -13.42 15.37
N LEU A 177 4.51 -14.17 14.49
CA LEU A 177 5.67 -15.00 14.83
C LEU A 177 6.92 -14.15 15.07
N VAL A 178 7.11 -13.08 14.28
CA VAL A 178 8.25 -12.17 14.37
C VAL A 178 8.38 -11.58 15.77
N GLY A 179 7.27 -11.21 16.43
CA GLY A 179 7.29 -10.70 17.80
C GLY A 179 7.85 -11.74 18.79
N VAL A 180 7.35 -12.98 18.71
CA VAL A 180 7.82 -14.10 19.54
C VAL A 180 9.30 -14.40 19.29
N TRP A 181 9.72 -14.40 18.01
CA TRP A 181 11.12 -14.63 17.65
C TRP A 181 12.04 -13.51 18.14
N ALA A 182 11.59 -12.26 18.07
CA ALA A 182 12.34 -11.10 18.55
C ALA A 182 12.60 -11.19 20.05
N ASP A 183 11.61 -11.62 20.82
CA ASP A 183 11.74 -11.73 22.28
C ASP A 183 12.58 -12.95 22.69
N GLN A 184 12.46 -14.09 22.00
CA GLN A 184 13.21 -15.31 22.30
C GLN A 184 14.67 -15.30 21.82
N HIS A 185 14.91 -14.87 20.58
CA HIS A 185 16.21 -15.01 19.92
C HIS A 185 17.04 -13.71 19.98
N GLY A 186 16.43 -12.58 20.33
CA GLY A 186 17.05 -11.26 20.36
C GLY A 186 16.69 -10.43 19.12
N ARG A 187 16.41 -9.14 19.34
CA ARG A 187 15.88 -8.24 18.31
C ARG A 187 16.95 -7.82 17.30
N ARG A 188 18.21 -7.70 17.72
CA ARG A 188 19.32 -7.37 16.80
C ARG A 188 19.59 -8.53 15.85
N LYS A 189 19.67 -9.77 16.35
CA LYS A 189 19.80 -10.97 15.51
C LYS A 189 18.67 -11.08 14.50
N LEU A 190 17.44 -10.76 14.89
CA LEU A 190 16.31 -10.80 13.96
C LEU A 190 16.44 -9.71 12.87
N CYS A 191 16.91 -8.50 13.21
CA CYS A 191 17.21 -7.46 12.22
C CYS A 191 18.37 -7.84 11.27
N LEU A 192 19.37 -8.60 11.76
CA LEU A 192 20.42 -9.16 10.90
C LEU A 192 19.88 -10.28 10.00
N ALA A 193 18.99 -11.13 10.53
CA ALA A 193 18.31 -12.16 9.76
C ALA A 193 17.50 -11.52 8.63
N PHE A 194 16.82 -10.40 8.88
CA PHE A 194 16.17 -9.59 7.83
C PHE A 194 17.13 -9.22 6.69
N CYS A 195 18.33 -8.70 7.00
CA CYS A 195 19.29 -8.35 5.95
C CYS A 195 19.68 -9.57 5.11
N VAL A 196 19.89 -10.73 5.75
CA VAL A 196 20.25 -11.98 5.05
C VAL A 196 19.10 -12.51 4.21
N THR A 197 17.91 -12.68 4.80
CA THR A 197 16.74 -13.23 4.10
C THR A 197 16.29 -12.33 2.97
N TYR A 198 16.37 -11.01 3.15
CA TYR A 198 15.96 -10.07 2.11
C TYR A 198 17.00 -9.97 0.99
N THR A 199 18.30 -10.03 1.31
CA THR A 199 19.35 -10.14 0.28
C THR A 199 19.18 -11.41 -0.54
N LEU A 200 18.86 -12.53 0.12
CA LEU A 200 18.57 -13.78 -0.58
C LEU A 200 17.35 -13.62 -1.50
N ALA A 201 16.27 -12.97 -1.05
CA ALA A 201 15.14 -12.67 -1.92
C ALA A 201 15.54 -11.81 -3.16
N CYS A 202 16.41 -10.81 -2.98
CA CYS A 202 16.98 -10.01 -4.07
C CYS A 202 17.86 -10.81 -5.03
N ILE A 203 18.48 -11.91 -4.60
CA ILE A 203 19.24 -12.81 -5.47
C ILE A 203 18.29 -13.75 -6.21
N LEU A 204 17.34 -14.36 -5.49
CA LEU A 204 16.39 -15.32 -6.06
C LEU A 204 15.50 -14.67 -7.13
N ILE A 205 15.17 -13.39 -6.99
CA ILE A 205 14.38 -12.68 -8.00
C ILE A 205 15.08 -12.57 -9.35
N LEU A 206 16.42 -12.67 -9.41
CA LEU A 206 17.19 -12.57 -10.65
C LEU A 206 17.05 -13.80 -11.54
N VAL A 207 16.56 -14.92 -10.99
CA VAL A 207 16.41 -16.19 -11.71
C VAL A 207 14.96 -16.32 -12.19
N PRO A 208 14.70 -16.34 -13.51
CA PRO A 208 13.34 -16.38 -14.06
C PRO A 208 12.72 -17.79 -14.00
N SER A 209 12.63 -18.34 -12.78
CA SER A 209 12.07 -19.67 -12.51
C SER A 209 10.98 -19.56 -11.45
N LEU A 210 9.75 -19.94 -11.79
CA LEU A 210 8.58 -19.74 -10.92
C LEU A 210 8.76 -20.30 -9.49
N PRO A 211 9.26 -21.53 -9.27
CA PRO A 211 9.50 -22.04 -7.91
C PRO A 211 10.52 -21.19 -7.13
N ILE A 212 11.58 -20.73 -7.78
CA ILE A 212 12.63 -19.90 -7.17
C ILE A 212 12.05 -18.53 -6.80
N LEU A 213 11.24 -17.94 -7.68
CA LEU A 213 10.56 -16.67 -7.44
C LEU A 213 9.55 -16.76 -6.29
N LEU A 214 8.83 -17.88 -6.15
CA LEU A 214 7.92 -18.13 -5.03
C LEU A 214 8.67 -18.19 -3.69
N VAL A 215 9.81 -18.89 -3.64
CA VAL A 215 10.68 -18.91 -2.45
C VAL A 215 11.21 -17.50 -2.15
N GLY A 216 11.63 -16.76 -3.17
CA GLY A 216 12.03 -15.36 -3.04
C GLY A 216 10.93 -14.48 -2.46
N ARG A 217 9.68 -14.66 -2.89
CA ARG A 217 8.52 -13.92 -2.36
C ARG A 217 8.18 -14.30 -0.92
N LEU A 218 8.29 -15.57 -0.56
CA LEU A 218 8.12 -16.03 0.81
C LEU A 218 9.15 -15.38 1.74
N LEU A 219 10.44 -15.45 1.37
CA LEU A 219 11.52 -14.81 2.13
C LEU A 219 11.36 -13.29 2.20
N GLY A 220 10.96 -12.65 1.10
CA GLY A 220 10.65 -11.23 1.05
C GLY A 220 9.53 -10.86 2.02
N GLY A 221 8.42 -11.63 2.03
CA GLY A 221 7.31 -11.40 2.96
C GLY A 221 7.71 -11.54 4.43
N VAL A 222 8.47 -12.58 4.79
CA VAL A 222 9.02 -12.73 6.15
C VAL A 222 9.89 -11.53 6.51
N SER A 223 10.73 -11.08 5.58
CA SER A 223 11.61 -9.92 5.76
C SER A 223 10.80 -8.64 5.99
N THR A 224 9.74 -8.40 5.21
CA THR A 224 8.84 -7.26 5.40
C THR A 224 8.24 -7.24 6.81
N SER A 225 7.83 -8.39 7.33
CA SER A 225 7.29 -8.48 8.70
C SER A 225 8.33 -8.18 9.78
N ILE A 226 9.59 -8.58 9.56
CA ILE A 226 10.69 -8.22 10.46
C ILE A 226 10.96 -6.71 10.40
N LEU A 227 11.00 -6.12 9.19
CA LEU A 227 11.29 -4.71 8.96
C LEU A 227 10.36 -3.79 9.75
N PHE A 228 9.05 -4.04 9.66
CA PHE A 228 8.02 -3.21 10.28
C PHE A 228 7.69 -3.58 11.74
N SER A 229 8.44 -4.51 12.37
CA SER A 229 8.18 -4.94 13.75
C SER A 229 9.44 -4.97 14.61
N ALA A 230 10.46 -5.72 14.21
CA ALA A 230 11.64 -5.95 15.03
C ALA A 230 12.50 -4.68 15.20
N PHE A 231 12.60 -3.86 14.15
CA PHE A 231 13.35 -2.60 14.18
C PHE A 231 12.73 -1.60 15.18
N GLU A 232 11.41 -1.44 15.14
CA GLU A 232 10.69 -0.59 16.07
C GLU A 232 10.82 -1.11 17.51
N SER A 233 10.66 -2.43 17.69
CA SER A 233 10.82 -3.08 19.00
C SER A 233 12.23 -2.89 19.57
N TRP A 234 13.27 -2.93 18.74
CA TRP A 234 14.65 -2.65 19.15
C TRP A 234 14.82 -1.20 19.61
N LEU A 235 14.22 -0.24 18.90
CA LEU A 235 14.24 1.18 19.27
C LEU A 235 13.56 1.41 20.62
N ILE A 236 12.37 0.87 20.82
CA ILE A 236 11.60 1.02 22.07
C ILE A 236 12.40 0.51 23.27
N SER A 237 13.00 -0.69 23.16
CA SER A 237 13.81 -1.25 24.26
C SER A 237 15.07 -0.44 24.51
N SER A 238 15.77 -0.01 23.46
CA SER A 238 17.00 0.80 23.60
C SER A 238 16.72 2.18 24.20
N ALA A 239 15.55 2.77 23.91
CA ALA A 239 15.11 4.03 24.51
C ALA A 239 14.81 3.83 26.00
N SER A 240 14.10 2.76 26.36
CA SER A 240 13.81 2.40 27.75
C SER A 240 15.09 2.13 28.56
N SER A 241 16.04 1.37 28.03
CA SER A 241 17.32 1.10 28.70
C SER A 241 18.19 2.35 28.88
N SER A 242 17.98 3.35 28.02
CA SER A 242 18.70 4.64 28.09
C SER A 242 17.99 5.66 28.98
N GLY A 243 16.89 5.28 29.65
CA GLY A 243 16.10 6.18 30.50
C GLY A 243 15.41 7.31 29.73
N LEU A 244 15.20 7.16 28.43
CA LEU A 244 14.54 8.18 27.61
C LEU A 244 13.03 8.20 27.87
N SER A 245 12.45 9.40 27.86
CA SER A 245 11.02 9.58 28.05
C SER A 245 10.22 9.11 26.82
N SER A 246 8.91 8.89 27.01
CA SER A 246 8.00 8.60 25.89
C SER A 246 7.95 9.73 24.86
N GLY A 247 8.16 10.99 25.28
CA GLY A 247 8.25 12.15 24.39
C GLY A 247 9.53 12.18 23.54
N ASP A 248 10.63 11.65 24.06
CA ASP A 248 11.88 11.52 23.30
C ASP A 248 11.75 10.42 22.23
N LEU A 249 11.13 9.30 22.59
CA LEU A 249 10.86 8.19 21.67
C LEU A 249 9.95 8.63 20.52
N SER A 250 8.85 9.33 20.81
CA SER A 250 7.94 9.84 19.77
C SER A 250 8.65 10.82 18.84
N THR A 251 9.61 11.60 19.35
CA THR A 251 10.46 12.47 18.53
C THR A 251 11.35 11.67 17.57
N ILE A 252 11.94 10.55 18.01
CA ILE A 252 12.75 9.69 17.13
C ILE A 252 11.86 9.05 16.07
N MET A 253 10.71 8.49 16.45
CA MET A 253 9.76 7.85 15.54
C MET A 253 9.23 8.85 14.50
N GLY A 254 8.89 10.09 14.90
CA GLY A 254 8.48 11.14 13.97
C GLY A 254 9.58 11.49 12.97
N ARG A 255 10.85 11.54 13.40
CA ARG A 255 12.00 11.71 12.48
C ARG A 255 12.17 10.51 11.56
N ALA A 256 11.93 9.29 12.03
CA ALA A 256 12.02 8.08 11.22
C ALA A 256 10.98 8.09 10.10
N THR A 257 9.74 8.48 10.38
CA THR A 257 8.69 8.64 9.36
C THR A 257 9.07 9.68 8.30
N LEU A 258 9.63 10.83 8.71
CA LEU A 258 10.13 11.84 7.76
C LEU A 258 11.25 11.30 6.89
N VAL A 259 12.24 10.62 7.50
CA VAL A 259 13.35 9.98 6.78
C VAL A 259 12.82 8.94 5.80
N ASN A 260 11.84 8.14 6.19
CA ASN A 260 11.22 7.14 5.32
C ASN A 260 10.66 7.77 4.04
N GLY A 261 9.90 8.86 4.17
CA GLY A 261 9.32 9.54 3.03
C GLY A 261 10.38 10.07 2.05
N PHE A 262 11.42 10.74 2.56
CA PHE A 262 12.53 11.21 1.72
C PHE A 262 13.28 10.06 1.05
N VAL A 263 13.56 8.99 1.79
CA VAL A 263 14.24 7.80 1.27
C VAL A 263 13.40 7.12 0.20
N ALA A 264 12.08 7.03 0.37
CA ALA A 264 11.19 6.43 -0.61
C ALA A 264 11.17 7.22 -1.94
N ALA A 265 11.06 8.55 -1.86
CA ALA A 265 11.12 9.41 -3.04
C ALA A 265 12.51 9.34 -3.72
N ALA A 266 13.60 9.39 -2.96
CA ALA A 266 14.95 9.29 -3.50
C ALA A 266 15.22 7.92 -4.15
N ALA A 267 14.73 6.83 -3.55
CA ALA A 267 14.86 5.48 -4.10
C ALA A 267 14.11 5.33 -5.43
N GLY A 268 12.94 5.95 -5.59
CA GLY A 268 12.24 5.97 -6.87
C GLY A 268 13.03 6.68 -7.98
N VAL A 269 13.59 7.86 -7.71
CA VAL A 269 14.45 8.58 -8.66
C VAL A 269 15.71 7.77 -9.01
N PHE A 270 16.39 7.23 -8.00
CA PHE A 270 17.62 6.45 -8.20
C PHE A 270 17.36 5.16 -8.99
N SER A 271 16.32 4.41 -8.63
CA SER A 271 15.93 3.19 -9.35
C SER A 271 15.55 3.49 -10.80
N ASN A 272 14.88 4.62 -11.07
CA ASN A 272 14.61 5.05 -12.44
C ASN A 272 15.89 5.26 -13.23
N LYS A 273 16.85 5.99 -12.65
CA LYS A 273 18.11 6.25 -13.33
C LYS A 273 18.92 4.98 -13.58
N LEU A 274 18.87 4.04 -12.64
CA LEU A 274 19.55 2.76 -12.77
C LEU A 274 18.96 1.90 -13.90
N VAL A 275 17.64 1.89 -14.03
CA VAL A 275 16.97 1.19 -15.14
C VAL A 275 17.21 1.87 -16.48
N GLU A 276 17.21 3.20 -16.55
CA GLU A 276 17.55 3.94 -17.77
C GLU A 276 18.96 3.63 -18.28
N THR A 277 19.93 3.52 -17.36
CA THR A 277 21.34 3.31 -17.70
C THR A 277 21.64 1.84 -18.04
N THR A 278 21.02 0.90 -17.34
CA THR A 278 21.27 -0.54 -17.53
C THR A 278 20.34 -1.19 -18.56
N GLY A 279 19.19 -0.58 -18.85
CA GLY A 279 18.13 -1.16 -19.67
C GLY A 279 17.47 -2.39 -19.03
N ASN A 280 17.64 -2.60 -17.71
CA ASN A 280 17.25 -3.84 -17.04
C ASN A 280 16.50 -3.55 -15.73
N PHE A 281 15.26 -4.06 -15.60
CA PHE A 281 14.41 -3.90 -14.41
C PHE A 281 14.92 -4.66 -13.19
N ALA A 282 15.89 -5.58 -13.35
CA ALA A 282 16.52 -6.29 -12.25
C ALA A 282 17.57 -5.43 -11.52
N SER A 283 18.06 -4.36 -12.14
CA SER A 283 19.14 -3.54 -11.57
C SER A 283 18.82 -2.92 -10.20
N PRO A 284 17.59 -2.42 -9.91
CA PRO A 284 17.27 -1.90 -8.58
C PRO A 284 17.26 -2.97 -7.48
N PHE A 285 16.98 -4.23 -7.83
CA PHE A 285 17.03 -5.37 -6.91
C PHE A 285 18.48 -5.70 -6.51
N VAL A 286 19.41 -5.61 -7.46
CA VAL A 286 20.85 -5.76 -7.17
C VAL A 286 21.33 -4.62 -6.25
N ALA A 287 20.97 -3.37 -6.57
CA ALA A 287 21.30 -2.22 -5.74
C ALA A 287 20.70 -2.34 -4.32
N SER A 288 19.47 -2.83 -4.22
CA SER A 288 18.82 -3.14 -2.95
C SER A 288 19.60 -4.18 -2.14
N GLY A 289 20.03 -5.28 -2.77
CA GLY A 289 20.88 -6.30 -2.15
C GLY A 289 22.18 -5.72 -1.58
N LEU A 290 22.85 -4.82 -2.32
CA LEU A 290 24.06 -4.14 -1.85
C LEU A 290 23.79 -3.25 -0.62
N LEU A 291 22.67 -2.52 -0.60
CA LEU A 291 22.27 -1.74 0.58
C LEU A 291 21.93 -2.62 1.78
N LEU A 292 21.35 -3.80 1.58
CA LEU A 292 21.06 -4.75 2.66
C LEU A 292 22.34 -5.33 3.25
N VAL A 293 23.33 -5.65 2.41
CA VAL A 293 24.67 -6.07 2.88
C VAL A 293 25.35 -4.95 3.67
N LEU A 294 25.27 -3.70 3.20
CA LEU A 294 25.72 -2.54 3.96
C LEU A 294 24.99 -2.42 5.31
N GLY A 295 23.66 -2.55 5.29
CA GLY A 295 22.81 -2.54 6.49
C GLY A 295 23.22 -3.61 7.50
N PHE A 296 23.54 -4.82 7.03
CA PHE A 296 24.04 -5.91 7.87
C PHE A 296 25.31 -5.51 8.62
N PHE A 297 26.30 -4.93 7.93
CA PHE A 297 27.54 -4.49 8.56
C PHE A 297 27.31 -3.32 9.53
N VAL A 298 26.47 -2.35 9.16
CA VAL A 298 26.17 -1.20 10.02
C VAL A 298 25.44 -1.65 11.29
N ILE A 299 24.43 -2.53 11.19
CA ILE A 299 23.72 -3.09 12.35
C ILE A 299 24.69 -3.92 13.21
N SER A 300 25.52 -4.76 12.57
CA SER A 300 26.51 -5.56 13.27
C SER A 300 27.49 -4.71 14.07
N ALA A 301 27.93 -3.57 13.54
CA ALA A 301 28.88 -2.69 14.22
C ALA A 301 28.23 -1.76 15.25
N SER A 302 26.98 -1.34 15.05
CA SER A 302 26.37 -0.24 15.83
C SER A 302 25.31 -0.64 16.85
N TRP A 303 24.65 -1.79 16.67
CA TRP A 303 23.57 -2.24 17.53
C TRP A 303 24.06 -3.26 18.55
N ILE A 304 23.52 -3.18 19.77
CA ILE A 304 23.75 -4.14 20.85
C ILE A 304 22.53 -5.06 20.90
N GLU A 305 22.74 -6.31 21.33
CA GLU A 305 21.63 -7.25 21.51
C GLU A 305 20.74 -6.82 22.67
N ASN A 306 19.44 -6.76 22.43
CA ASN A 306 18.44 -6.56 23.45
C ASN A 306 17.35 -7.63 23.32
N TYR A 307 16.91 -8.13 24.47
CA TYR A 307 15.85 -9.11 24.58
C TYR A 307 14.61 -8.40 25.13
N GLY A 308 13.42 -8.86 24.76
CA GLY A 308 12.22 -8.47 25.49
C GLY A 308 12.39 -8.87 26.96
N GLY A 309 11.96 -8.02 27.89
CA GLY A 309 11.93 -8.41 29.30
C GLY A 309 11.20 -9.75 29.41
N GLY A 310 11.88 -10.78 29.92
CA GLY A 310 11.52 -12.20 29.86
C GLY A 310 10.24 -12.61 30.61
N GLY A 311 9.22 -11.76 30.66
CA GLY A 311 7.91 -12.00 31.28
C GLY A 311 6.84 -12.59 30.35
N GLY A 312 7.17 -12.85 29.08
CA GLY A 312 6.26 -13.55 28.17
C GLY A 312 6.28 -15.05 28.47
N SER A 313 5.48 -15.51 29.43
CA SER A 313 5.09 -16.92 29.50
C SER A 313 4.71 -17.36 28.08
N ALA A 314 5.30 -18.45 27.58
CA ALA A 314 5.00 -19.00 26.26
C ALA A 314 3.48 -19.18 26.17
N THR A 315 2.79 -18.22 25.56
CA THR A 315 1.33 -18.26 25.49
C THR A 315 0.97 -19.47 24.64
N THR A 316 0.31 -20.43 25.27
CA THR A 316 -0.08 -21.72 24.68
C THR A 316 -0.99 -21.59 23.44
N ASP A 317 -1.52 -20.39 23.18
CA ASP A 317 -2.28 -20.05 21.97
C ASP A 317 -1.46 -19.16 21.01
N LEU A 318 -0.49 -19.77 20.30
CA LEU A 318 0.29 -19.12 19.23
C LEU A 318 -0.60 -18.45 18.16
N TRP A 319 -1.79 -19.00 17.93
CA TRP A 319 -2.78 -18.50 16.96
C TRP A 319 -3.97 -17.75 17.57
N GLN A 320 -3.99 -17.54 18.89
CA GLN A 320 -4.99 -16.73 19.62
C GLN A 320 -6.47 -16.93 19.21
N VAL A 321 -6.87 -18.10 18.72
CA VAL A 321 -8.18 -18.33 18.09
C VAL A 321 -9.33 -18.04 19.05
N LYS A 322 -9.19 -18.41 20.34
CA LYS A 322 -10.18 -18.09 21.38
C LYS A 322 -10.31 -16.58 21.63
N ARG A 323 -9.18 -15.85 21.66
CA ARG A 323 -9.17 -14.38 21.82
C ARG A 323 -9.75 -13.68 20.59
N MET A 324 -9.52 -14.21 19.39
CA MET A 324 -10.15 -13.71 18.17
C MET A 324 -11.67 -13.88 18.20
N GLY A 325 -12.17 -15.01 18.72
CA GLY A 325 -13.61 -15.24 18.90
C GLY A 325 -14.26 -14.26 19.90
N GLN A 326 -13.56 -13.93 20.99
CA GLN A 326 -14.02 -12.89 21.93
C GLN A 326 -13.97 -11.49 21.30
N ALA A 327 -12.88 -11.16 20.61
CA ALA A 327 -12.74 -9.88 19.91
C ALA A 327 -13.83 -9.68 18.85
N TRP A 328 -14.21 -10.73 18.12
CA TRP A 328 -15.32 -10.68 17.16
C TRP A 328 -16.67 -10.36 17.82
N ARG A 329 -16.94 -10.91 19.00
CA ARG A 329 -18.17 -10.58 19.75
C ARG A 329 -18.19 -9.11 20.15
N ILE A 330 -17.08 -8.61 20.71
CA ILE A 330 -16.94 -7.19 21.08
C ILE A 330 -17.18 -6.28 19.88
N VAL A 331 -16.56 -6.58 18.73
CA VAL A 331 -16.73 -5.80 17.49
C VAL A 331 -18.16 -5.87 16.97
N ARG A 332 -18.81 -7.03 17.05
CA ARG A 332 -20.20 -7.19 16.60
C ARG A 332 -21.16 -6.37 17.45
N ASP A 333 -20.90 -6.27 18.74
CA ASP A 333 -21.79 -5.60 19.70
C ASP A 333 -21.56 -4.07 19.73
N ASP A 334 -20.40 -3.58 19.27
CA ASP A 334 -20.07 -2.16 19.20
C ASP A 334 -20.07 -1.65 17.72
N PRO A 335 -21.06 -0.81 17.33
CA PRO A 335 -21.16 -0.31 15.96
C PRO A 335 -19.99 0.60 15.56
N MET A 336 -19.38 1.36 16.48
CA MET A 336 -18.22 2.20 16.15
C MET A 336 -17.01 1.33 15.79
N LEU A 337 -16.78 0.27 16.56
CA LEU A 337 -15.69 -0.68 16.30
C LEU A 337 -15.93 -1.49 15.02
N PHE A 338 -17.17 -1.88 14.74
CA PHE A 338 -17.53 -2.56 13.50
C PHE A 338 -17.24 -1.68 12.27
N ILE A 339 -17.72 -0.43 12.27
CA ILE A 339 -17.50 0.49 11.15
C ILE A 339 -16.03 0.88 11.03
N LEU A 340 -15.30 1.03 12.13
CA LEU A 340 -13.86 1.26 12.11
C LEU A 340 -13.11 0.11 11.40
N GLY A 341 -13.43 -1.14 11.76
CA GLY A 341 -12.86 -2.34 11.14
C GLY A 341 -13.24 -2.51 9.67
N LEU A 342 -14.48 -2.19 9.31
CA LEU A 342 -14.95 -2.17 7.93
C LEU A 342 -14.18 -1.12 7.11
N THR A 343 -14.07 0.11 7.61
CA THR A 343 -13.32 1.18 6.95
C THR A 343 -11.85 0.80 6.78
N GLN A 344 -11.25 0.15 7.78
CA GLN A 344 -9.90 -0.39 7.65
C GLN A 344 -9.80 -1.41 6.51
N THR A 345 -10.72 -2.38 6.49
CA THR A 345 -10.75 -3.44 5.48
C THR A 345 -10.93 -2.87 4.07
N CYS A 346 -11.86 -1.93 3.87
CA CYS A 346 -12.13 -1.31 2.57
C CYS A 346 -10.94 -0.47 2.09
N PHE A 347 -10.35 0.35 2.97
CA PHE A 347 -9.30 1.28 2.59
C PHE A 347 -7.96 0.58 2.37
N GLU A 348 -7.48 -0.20 3.35
CA GLU A 348 -6.23 -0.95 3.20
C GLU A 348 -6.35 -1.98 2.07
N GLY A 349 -7.54 -2.55 1.85
CA GLY A 349 -7.79 -3.51 0.77
C GLY A 349 -7.64 -2.86 -0.59
N SER A 350 -8.25 -1.69 -0.77
CA SER A 350 -8.11 -0.88 -1.99
C SER A 350 -6.65 -0.46 -2.23
N MET A 351 -5.93 -0.09 -1.18
CA MET A 351 -4.51 0.26 -1.25
C MET A 351 -3.64 -0.94 -1.71
N TYR A 352 -3.83 -2.13 -1.15
CA TYR A 352 -3.07 -3.31 -1.57
C TYR A 352 -3.38 -3.73 -3.01
N LEU A 353 -4.63 -3.62 -3.44
CA LEU A 353 -5.00 -3.83 -4.84
C LEU A 353 -4.39 -2.77 -5.76
N PHE A 354 -4.34 -1.52 -5.31
CA PHE A 354 -3.70 -0.41 -6.01
C PHE A 354 -2.22 -0.69 -6.31
N VAL A 355 -1.46 -1.17 -5.31
CA VAL A 355 -0.03 -1.51 -5.45
C VAL A 355 0.24 -2.49 -6.60
N PHE A 356 -0.69 -3.40 -6.87
CA PHE A 356 -0.58 -4.34 -7.99
C PHE A 356 -1.00 -3.71 -9.33
N ILE A 357 -2.06 -2.89 -9.32
CA ILE A 357 -2.76 -2.49 -10.55
C ILE A 357 -2.26 -1.17 -11.16
N TRP A 358 -1.56 -0.32 -10.42
CA TRP A 358 -1.19 1.02 -10.89
C TRP A 358 -0.32 0.99 -12.14
N VAL A 359 0.67 0.09 -12.20
CA VAL A 359 1.55 -0.11 -13.38
C VAL A 359 0.72 -0.51 -14.60
N PRO A 360 0.00 -1.66 -14.58
CA PRO A 360 -0.78 -2.07 -15.75
C PRO A 360 -1.88 -1.07 -16.13
N SER A 361 -2.42 -0.33 -15.17
CA SER A 361 -3.44 0.69 -15.42
C SER A 361 -2.89 1.89 -16.18
N LEU A 362 -1.69 2.39 -15.83
CA LEU A 362 -1.06 3.46 -16.61
C LEU A 362 -0.66 2.97 -18.01
N GLN A 363 -0.11 1.76 -18.11
CA GLN A 363 0.26 1.16 -19.39
C GLN A 363 -0.91 1.01 -20.37
N GLU A 364 -2.15 0.88 -19.88
CA GLU A 364 -3.34 0.77 -20.74
C GLU A 364 -3.67 2.09 -21.48
N VAL A 365 -3.36 3.24 -20.87
CA VAL A 365 -3.63 4.57 -21.46
C VAL A 365 -2.42 5.18 -22.14
N THR A 366 -1.23 4.69 -21.81
CA THR A 366 0.01 5.08 -22.48
C THR A 366 0.05 4.58 -23.91
N ARG A 367 0.49 5.44 -24.83
CA ARG A 367 0.55 5.12 -26.27
C ARG A 367 1.51 3.96 -26.55
N TYR A 368 1.09 3.07 -27.46
CA TYR A 368 1.85 1.89 -27.88
C TYR A 368 3.32 2.20 -28.17
N GLY A 369 4.22 1.54 -27.43
CA GLY A 369 5.65 1.53 -27.72
C GLY A 369 6.51 2.43 -26.83
N SER A 370 5.95 3.24 -25.94
CA SER A 370 6.74 4.01 -24.96
C SER A 370 6.92 3.26 -23.64
N VAL A 371 8.11 3.35 -23.04
CA VAL A 371 8.40 2.75 -21.73
C VAL A 371 8.18 3.82 -20.67
N LEU A 372 7.33 3.52 -19.68
CA LEU A 372 7.02 4.46 -18.61
C LEU A 372 8.17 4.56 -17.59
N PRO A 373 8.51 5.77 -17.10
CA PRO A 373 9.48 5.94 -16.03
C PRO A 373 8.87 5.59 -14.67
N PHE A 374 8.74 4.29 -14.40
CA PHE A 374 8.08 3.78 -13.19
C PHE A 374 8.63 4.38 -11.89
N GLY A 375 9.95 4.64 -11.81
CA GLY A 375 10.56 5.21 -10.62
C GLY A 375 10.19 6.67 -10.38
N TYR A 376 10.04 7.51 -11.41
CA TYR A 376 9.56 8.89 -11.24
C TYR A 376 8.07 8.96 -10.86
N ILE A 377 7.25 8.08 -11.45
CA ILE A 377 5.84 7.94 -11.09
C ILE A 377 5.71 7.50 -9.63
N PHE A 378 6.46 6.47 -9.23
CA PHE A 378 6.50 5.99 -7.85
C PHE A 378 6.99 7.07 -6.87
N SER A 379 8.02 7.83 -7.23
CA SER A 379 8.50 8.95 -6.41
C SER A 379 7.41 10.00 -6.22
N SER A 380 6.62 10.28 -7.26
CA SER A 380 5.50 11.22 -7.20
C SER A 380 4.45 10.73 -6.21
N PHE A 381 4.13 9.44 -6.22
CA PHE A 381 3.22 8.82 -5.25
C PHE A 381 3.74 8.95 -3.81
N MET A 382 5.02 8.69 -3.57
CA MET A 382 5.62 8.84 -2.23
C MET A 382 5.59 10.30 -1.75
N VAL A 383 5.86 11.27 -2.63
CA VAL A 383 5.78 12.71 -2.31
C VAL A 383 4.33 13.15 -2.05
N SER A 384 3.37 12.63 -2.82
CA SER A 384 1.93 12.86 -2.58
C SER A 384 1.49 12.27 -1.24
N MET A 385 1.91 11.05 -0.91
CA MET A 385 1.66 10.42 0.39
C MET A 385 2.22 11.25 1.55
N MET A 386 3.47 11.73 1.45
CA MET A 386 4.05 12.64 2.45
C MET A 386 3.23 13.92 2.59
N SER A 387 2.82 14.52 1.47
CA SER A 387 1.99 15.74 1.45
C SER A 387 0.66 15.51 2.17
N GLY A 388 0.02 14.36 1.98
CA GLY A 388 -1.20 13.96 2.69
C GLY A 388 -1.02 13.87 4.20
N SER A 389 0.09 13.27 4.66
CA SER A 389 0.42 13.21 6.09
C SER A 389 0.73 14.60 6.69
N LEU A 390 1.32 15.52 5.92
CA LEU A 390 1.56 16.90 6.38
C LEU A 390 0.24 17.69 6.47
N LEU A 391 -0.66 17.52 5.49
CA LEU A 391 -2.00 18.10 5.50
C LEU A 391 -2.80 17.63 6.72
N TYR A 392 -2.74 16.33 7.05
CA TYR A 392 -3.33 15.79 8.27
C TYR A 392 -2.87 16.57 9.52
N THR A 393 -1.55 16.68 9.70
CA THR A 393 -0.96 17.33 10.88
C THR A 393 -1.40 18.78 10.97
N MET A 394 -1.42 19.51 9.86
CA MET A 394 -1.89 20.89 9.82
C MET A 394 -3.37 21.01 10.20
N ILE A 395 -4.24 20.18 9.63
CA ILE A 395 -5.69 20.19 9.92
C ILE A 395 -5.92 19.94 11.40
N VAL A 396 -5.36 18.87 11.96
CA VAL A 396 -5.56 18.51 13.38
C VAL A 396 -4.98 19.56 14.31
N THR A 397 -3.78 20.08 14.01
CA THR A 397 -3.16 21.13 14.84
C THR A 397 -3.99 22.42 14.80
N TYR A 398 -4.53 22.78 13.64
CA TYR A 398 -5.38 23.95 13.50
C TYR A 398 -6.72 23.80 14.23
N SER A 399 -7.37 22.63 14.15
CA SER A 399 -8.59 22.33 14.90
C SER A 399 -8.36 22.43 16.41
N LYS A 400 -7.21 21.95 16.91
CA LYS A 400 -6.81 22.10 18.32
C LYS A 400 -6.62 23.55 18.73
N ILE A 401 -5.93 24.35 17.91
CA ILE A 401 -5.69 25.78 18.22
C ILE A 401 -7.01 26.56 18.34
N LYS A 402 -8.01 26.21 17.53
CA LYS A 402 -9.31 26.89 17.54
C LYS A 402 -10.32 26.29 18.53
N ASP A 403 -9.99 25.18 19.18
CA ASP A 403 -10.85 24.45 20.13
C ASP A 403 -12.29 24.23 19.61
N VAL A 404 -12.45 23.95 18.31
CA VAL A 404 -13.77 23.94 17.64
C VAL A 404 -14.52 22.63 17.88
N GLU A 405 -13.79 21.52 17.94
CA GLU A 405 -14.34 20.17 17.90
C GLU A 405 -13.55 19.23 18.79
N SER A 406 -14.24 18.23 19.35
CA SER A 406 -13.59 17.11 20.03
C SER A 406 -12.58 16.44 19.10
N SER A 407 -11.44 16.01 19.65
CA SER A 407 -10.47 15.25 18.87
C SER A 407 -11.12 14.06 18.16
N LEU A 408 -12.08 13.37 18.79
CA LEU A 408 -12.73 12.22 18.15
C LEU A 408 -13.54 12.59 16.90
N THR A 409 -14.34 13.67 16.96
CA THR A 409 -15.22 14.10 15.86
C THR A 409 -14.41 14.57 14.65
N THR A 410 -13.33 15.34 14.87
CA THR A 410 -12.43 15.77 13.80
C THR A 410 -11.80 14.59 13.06
N HIS A 411 -11.34 13.55 13.77
CA HIS A 411 -10.74 12.37 13.13
C HIS A 411 -11.79 11.52 12.40
N ALA A 412 -13.01 11.42 12.93
CA ALA A 412 -14.12 10.73 12.26
C ALA A 412 -14.51 11.42 10.94
N LYS A 413 -14.68 12.74 10.95
CA LYS A 413 -14.95 13.55 9.75
C LYS A 413 -13.82 13.41 8.72
N LEU A 414 -12.57 13.49 9.18
CA LEU A 414 -11.41 13.33 8.30
C LEU A 414 -11.35 11.93 7.68
N SER A 415 -11.66 10.87 8.44
CA SER A 415 -11.75 9.51 7.92
C SER A 415 -12.81 9.37 6.82
N SER A 416 -13.99 9.97 7.00
CA SER A 416 -15.06 9.96 5.99
C SER A 416 -14.64 10.71 4.72
N ILE A 417 -14.04 11.90 4.84
CA ILE A 417 -13.55 12.71 3.72
C ILE A 417 -12.44 11.97 2.96
N VAL A 418 -11.47 11.39 3.66
CA VAL A 418 -10.37 10.62 3.06
C VAL A 418 -10.90 9.45 2.23
N CYS A 419 -11.91 8.73 2.73
CA CYS A 419 -12.55 7.65 1.98
C CYS A 419 -13.30 8.17 0.75
N ALA A 420 -14.01 9.30 0.85
CA ALA A 420 -14.73 9.91 -0.27
C ALA A 420 -13.78 10.38 -1.39
N VAL A 421 -12.71 11.09 -1.03
CA VAL A 421 -11.73 11.58 -2.01
C VAL A 421 -10.98 10.41 -2.65
N SER A 422 -10.69 9.36 -1.89
CA SER A 422 -10.09 8.13 -2.45
C SER A 422 -11.02 7.43 -3.43
N ALA A 423 -12.32 7.31 -3.11
CA ALA A 423 -13.32 6.75 -4.00
C ALA A 423 -13.43 7.55 -5.30
N LEU A 424 -13.52 8.88 -5.18
CA LEU A 424 -13.60 9.79 -6.33
C LEU A 424 -12.35 9.72 -7.20
N SER A 425 -11.16 9.69 -6.58
CA SER A 425 -9.89 9.54 -7.30
C SER A 425 -9.88 8.24 -8.13
N LEU A 426 -10.20 7.09 -7.52
CA LEU A 426 -10.23 5.83 -8.24
C LEU A 426 -11.29 5.84 -9.34
N ALA A 427 -12.48 6.41 -9.10
CA ALA A 427 -13.51 6.57 -10.12
C ALA A 427 -13.04 7.45 -11.30
N CYS A 428 -12.42 8.60 -11.03
CA CYS A 428 -11.85 9.50 -12.05
C CYS A 428 -10.79 8.79 -12.92
N SER A 429 -9.97 7.92 -12.31
CA SER A 429 -8.95 7.14 -13.02
C SER A 429 -9.54 6.19 -14.09
N ILE A 430 -10.78 5.73 -13.87
CA ILE A 430 -11.50 4.80 -14.74
C ILE A 430 -12.27 5.55 -15.82
N SER A 431 -12.91 6.67 -15.46
CA SER A 431 -13.76 7.45 -16.37
C SER A 431 -13.01 8.11 -17.51
N THR A 432 -11.68 8.28 -17.39
CA THR A 432 -10.86 9.00 -18.36
C THR A 432 -9.81 8.09 -19.00
N ARG A 433 -9.58 8.26 -20.31
CA ARG A 433 -8.53 7.58 -21.08
C ARG A 433 -7.22 8.38 -21.18
N SER A 434 -7.12 9.49 -20.45
CA SER A 434 -5.94 10.36 -20.42
C SER A 434 -4.93 9.85 -19.40
N GLU A 435 -3.68 9.69 -19.83
CA GLU A 435 -2.56 9.31 -18.97
C GLU A 435 -2.34 10.32 -17.84
N GLU A 436 -2.43 11.62 -18.14
CA GLU A 436 -2.21 12.70 -17.16
C GLU A 436 -3.28 12.68 -16.07
N VAL A 437 -4.55 12.53 -16.45
CA VAL A 437 -5.67 12.49 -15.50
C VAL A 437 -5.56 11.25 -14.61
N ARG A 438 -5.16 10.11 -15.18
CA ARG A 438 -4.95 8.87 -14.41
C ARG A 438 -3.79 8.99 -13.43
N PHE A 439 -2.68 9.59 -13.86
CA PHE A 439 -1.54 9.90 -12.98
C PHE A 439 -1.96 10.79 -11.81
N TRP A 440 -2.65 11.90 -12.08
CA TRP A 440 -3.10 12.82 -11.03
C TRP A 440 -4.14 12.21 -10.09
N ALA A 441 -5.03 11.37 -10.61
CA ALA A 441 -5.93 10.58 -9.79
C ALA A 441 -5.12 9.71 -8.82
N PHE A 442 -4.15 8.94 -9.31
CA PHE A 442 -3.31 8.10 -8.46
C PHE A 442 -2.50 8.90 -7.42
N CYS A 443 -1.95 10.05 -7.79
CA CYS A 443 -1.32 10.97 -6.82
C CYS A 443 -2.31 11.45 -5.74
N ALA A 444 -3.56 11.76 -6.10
CA ALA A 444 -4.59 12.14 -5.14
C ALA A 444 -4.99 10.97 -4.21
N PHE A 445 -5.06 9.74 -4.74
CA PHE A 445 -5.29 8.54 -3.93
C PHE A 445 -4.15 8.33 -2.93
N GLU A 446 -2.90 8.48 -3.36
CA GLU A 446 -1.73 8.34 -2.50
C GLU A 446 -1.64 9.42 -1.42
N ALA A 447 -2.04 10.67 -1.73
CA ALA A 447 -2.21 11.70 -0.71
C ALA A 447 -3.27 11.30 0.34
N CYS A 448 -4.37 10.67 -0.08
CA CYS A 448 -5.36 10.14 0.85
C CYS A 448 -4.80 9.00 1.70
N VAL A 449 -4.00 8.10 1.13
CA VAL A 449 -3.28 7.04 1.87
C VAL A 449 -2.37 7.65 2.94
N GLY A 450 -1.65 8.73 2.63
CA GLY A 450 -0.81 9.44 3.58
C GLY A 450 -1.57 10.05 4.76
N MET A 451 -2.77 10.58 4.51
CA MET A 451 -3.66 11.11 5.55
C MET A 451 -4.37 10.01 6.35
N TYR A 452 -4.66 8.88 5.72
CA TYR A 452 -5.38 7.75 6.29
C TYR A 452 -4.66 7.12 7.50
N TYR A 453 -3.36 6.86 7.39
CA TYR A 453 -2.58 6.19 8.44
C TYR A 453 -2.68 6.88 9.82
N PRO A 454 -2.40 8.19 9.95
CA PRO A 454 -2.50 8.85 11.24
C PRO A 454 -3.97 8.99 11.71
N VAL A 455 -4.93 9.21 10.81
CA VAL A 455 -6.37 9.23 11.14
C VAL A 455 -6.80 7.92 11.79
N GLN A 456 -6.52 6.80 11.14
CA GLN A 456 -6.84 5.47 11.66
C GLN A 456 -6.03 5.12 12.90
N GLY A 457 -4.78 5.57 13.00
CA GLY A 457 -3.98 5.42 14.21
C GLY A 457 -4.65 6.07 15.43
N MET A 458 -5.15 7.29 15.27
CA MET A 458 -5.83 8.04 16.33
C MET A 458 -7.20 7.45 16.67
N LEU A 459 -8.01 7.09 15.67
CA LEU A 459 -9.32 6.46 15.90
C LEU A 459 -9.18 5.14 16.66
N ARG A 460 -8.27 4.26 16.23
CA ARG A 460 -7.96 3.01 16.94
C ARG A 460 -7.39 3.28 18.33
N GLY A 461 -6.52 4.28 18.47
CA GLY A 461 -5.94 4.68 19.74
C GLY A 461 -6.97 5.14 20.77
N THR A 462 -8.06 5.74 20.30
CA THR A 462 -9.12 6.34 21.14
C THR A 462 -10.27 5.37 21.41
N LEU A 463 -10.72 4.65 20.38
CA LEU A 463 -11.89 3.76 20.47
C LEU A 463 -11.55 2.37 21.01
N ILE A 464 -10.31 1.91 20.87
CA ILE A 464 -9.90 0.56 21.27
C ILE A 464 -9.08 0.59 22.55
N SER A 465 -9.57 -0.10 23.58
CA SER A 465 -8.86 -0.33 24.84
C SER A 465 -7.51 -1.00 24.60
N ASN A 466 -6.51 -0.60 25.40
CA ASN A 466 -5.13 -1.09 25.27
C ASN A 466 -5.03 -2.62 25.34
N GLU A 467 -5.88 -3.26 26.13
CA GLU A 467 -5.90 -4.72 26.31
C GLU A 467 -6.30 -5.50 25.05
N HIS A 468 -7.21 -4.95 24.24
CA HIS A 468 -7.76 -5.62 23.06
C HIS A 468 -7.15 -5.14 21.74
N ARG A 469 -6.32 -4.09 21.76
CA ARG A 469 -5.79 -3.42 20.55
C ARG A 469 -5.05 -4.35 19.59
N ALA A 470 -4.13 -5.17 20.09
CA ALA A 470 -3.36 -6.10 19.26
C ALA A 470 -4.25 -7.19 18.64
N THR A 471 -5.20 -7.72 19.42
CA THR A 471 -6.14 -8.75 18.98
C THR A 471 -7.09 -8.21 17.92
N LEU A 472 -7.66 -7.02 18.14
CA LEU A 472 -8.57 -6.36 17.20
C LEU A 472 -7.86 -5.95 15.90
N SER A 473 -6.64 -5.43 16.00
CA SER A 473 -5.82 -5.14 14.82
C SER A 473 -5.52 -6.38 13.98
N SER A 474 -5.37 -7.55 14.62
CA SER A 474 -5.16 -8.82 13.89
C SER A 474 -6.47 -9.33 13.27
N LEU A 475 -7.60 -9.19 13.98
CA LEU A 475 -8.93 -9.56 13.50
C LEU A 475 -9.30 -8.82 12.21
N PHE A 476 -9.07 -7.51 12.13
CA PHE A 476 -9.39 -6.71 10.93
C PHE A 476 -8.49 -7.03 9.72
N ARG A 477 -7.29 -7.59 9.92
CA ARG A 477 -6.40 -7.99 8.81
C ARG A 477 -6.81 -9.30 8.15
N VAL A 478 -7.57 -10.16 8.82
CA VAL A 478 -8.04 -11.43 8.23
C VAL A 478 -8.99 -11.20 7.04
N PRO A 479 -10.12 -10.49 7.18
CA PRO A 479 -11.05 -10.27 6.06
C PRO A 479 -10.38 -9.47 4.94
N LEU A 480 -9.54 -8.50 5.30
CA LEU A 480 -8.70 -7.74 4.39
C LEU A 480 -7.82 -8.64 3.51
N ASN A 481 -7.04 -9.54 4.12
CA ASN A 481 -6.15 -10.43 3.39
C ASN A 481 -6.94 -11.41 2.51
N VAL A 482 -8.06 -11.95 3.01
CA VAL A 482 -8.94 -12.84 2.23
C VAL A 482 -9.48 -12.11 1.00
N PHE A 483 -9.96 -10.87 1.17
CA PHE A 483 -10.47 -10.05 0.09
C PHE A 483 -9.40 -9.78 -0.97
N VAL A 484 -8.22 -9.30 -0.57
CA VAL A 484 -7.11 -9.01 -1.49
C VAL A 484 -6.68 -10.27 -2.24
N VAL A 485 -6.51 -11.40 -1.55
CA VAL A 485 -6.13 -12.68 -2.17
C VAL A 485 -7.17 -13.12 -3.18
N PHE A 486 -8.46 -13.07 -2.82
CA PHE A 486 -9.54 -13.43 -3.72
C PHE A 486 -9.57 -12.53 -4.95
N SER A 487 -9.52 -11.21 -4.78
CA SER A 487 -9.50 -10.25 -5.88
C SER A 487 -8.30 -10.42 -6.81
N LEU A 488 -7.11 -10.69 -6.27
CA LEU A 488 -5.91 -10.93 -7.06
C LEU A 488 -5.99 -12.26 -7.86
N LEU A 489 -6.55 -13.32 -7.27
CA LEU A 489 -6.60 -14.66 -7.88
C LEU A 489 -7.78 -14.88 -8.84
N THR A 490 -8.90 -14.18 -8.66
CA THR A 490 -10.12 -14.35 -9.48
C THR A 490 -10.14 -13.55 -10.78
N GLY A 491 -9.10 -12.76 -11.06
CA GLY A 491 -8.81 -12.31 -12.42
C GLY A 491 -8.63 -10.81 -12.57
N VAL A 492 -7.58 -10.24 -11.97
CA VAL A 492 -7.21 -8.83 -12.19
C VAL A 492 -6.88 -8.56 -13.66
N SER A 493 -6.35 -9.54 -14.42
CA SER A 493 -5.90 -9.29 -15.79
C SER A 493 -7.03 -8.95 -16.77
N SER A 494 -8.22 -9.54 -16.62
CA SER A 494 -9.37 -9.29 -17.49
C SER A 494 -10.34 -8.26 -16.91
N ALA A 495 -10.23 -7.93 -15.62
CA ALA A 495 -11.22 -7.13 -14.90
C ALA A 495 -10.59 -5.95 -14.13
N ARG A 496 -9.47 -5.38 -14.60
CA ARG A 496 -8.77 -4.25 -13.94
C ARG A 496 -9.71 -3.09 -13.59
N GLN A 497 -10.53 -2.67 -14.54
CA GLN A 497 -11.52 -1.62 -14.31
C GLN A 497 -12.56 -2.06 -13.27
N ALA A 498 -12.99 -3.32 -13.25
CA ALA A 498 -13.92 -3.82 -12.24
C ALA A 498 -13.29 -3.82 -10.83
N VAL A 499 -11.99 -4.12 -10.70
CA VAL A 499 -11.27 -4.06 -9.42
C VAL A 499 -11.19 -2.61 -8.91
N LEU A 500 -10.84 -1.66 -9.78
CA LEU A 500 -10.82 -0.23 -9.43
C LEU A 500 -12.22 0.29 -9.10
N THR A 501 -13.24 -0.09 -9.88
CA THR A 501 -14.65 0.27 -9.62
C THR A 501 -15.13 -0.33 -8.30
N GLY A 502 -14.83 -1.61 -8.03
CA GLY A 502 -15.17 -2.26 -6.77
C GLY A 502 -14.51 -1.56 -5.58
N SER A 503 -13.23 -1.20 -5.70
CA SER A 503 -12.50 -0.43 -4.70
C SER A 503 -13.13 0.95 -4.48
N ALA A 504 -13.48 1.66 -5.55
CA ALA A 504 -14.15 2.97 -5.47
C ALA A 504 -15.53 2.87 -4.76
N ILE A 505 -16.33 1.85 -5.09
CA ILE A 505 -17.64 1.61 -4.45
C ILE A 505 -17.46 1.26 -2.97
N MET A 506 -16.51 0.39 -2.63
CA MET A 506 -16.24 0.03 -1.23
C MET A 506 -15.77 1.22 -0.39
N LEU A 507 -14.93 2.09 -0.96
CA LEU A 507 -14.47 3.33 -0.33
C LEU A 507 -15.61 4.34 -0.16
N ALA A 508 -16.48 4.49 -1.17
CA ALA A 508 -17.66 5.35 -1.08
C ALA A 508 -18.62 4.85 0.00
N PHE A 509 -18.87 3.54 0.06
CA PHE A 509 -19.66 2.91 1.11
C PHE A 509 -19.05 3.14 2.49
N SER A 510 -17.74 2.93 2.64
CA SER A 510 -17.02 3.19 3.89
C SER A 510 -17.10 4.66 4.32
N SER A 511 -17.03 5.61 3.39
CA SER A 511 -17.20 7.04 3.65
C SER A 511 -18.59 7.35 4.21
N LEU A 512 -19.64 6.84 3.56
CA LEU A 512 -21.04 7.02 3.99
C LEU A 512 -21.29 6.41 5.37
N MET A 513 -20.81 5.18 5.61
CA MET A 513 -20.97 4.50 6.89
C MET A 513 -20.20 5.20 8.01
N THR A 514 -18.98 5.68 7.73
CA THR A 514 -18.20 6.45 8.71
C THR A 514 -18.90 7.77 9.05
N GLY A 515 -19.47 8.46 8.06
CA GLY A 515 -20.26 9.66 8.27
C GLY A 515 -21.51 9.38 9.12
N ALA A 516 -22.36 8.45 8.68
CA ALA A 516 -23.64 8.18 9.32
C ALA A 516 -23.54 7.55 10.72
N VAL A 517 -22.47 6.81 11.02
CA VAL A 517 -22.35 6.10 12.32
C VAL A 517 -21.34 6.79 13.23
N ILE A 518 -20.11 6.99 12.76
CA ILE A 518 -19.03 7.45 13.64
C ILE A 518 -19.15 8.96 13.90
N VAL A 519 -19.44 9.77 12.86
CA VAL A 519 -19.59 11.22 13.05
C VAL A 519 -20.82 11.53 13.89
N ASP A 520 -21.99 10.99 13.54
CA ASP A 520 -23.24 11.24 14.27
C ASP A 520 -23.15 10.83 15.75
N GLN A 521 -22.56 9.66 16.06
CA GLN A 521 -22.38 9.24 17.45
C GLN A 521 -21.33 10.08 18.18
N SER A 522 -20.25 10.49 17.51
CA SER A 522 -19.23 11.35 18.11
C SER A 522 -19.76 12.75 18.42
N ASP A 523 -20.61 13.30 17.55
CA ASP A 523 -21.27 14.60 17.75
C ASP A 523 -22.33 14.50 18.85
N ALA A 524 -23.08 13.39 18.94
CA ALA A 524 -24.04 13.15 20.04
C ALA A 524 -23.35 13.05 21.42
N VAL A 525 -22.18 12.41 21.48
CA VAL A 525 -21.35 12.36 22.70
C VAL A 525 -20.80 13.75 23.05
N ALA A 526 -20.33 14.52 22.06
CA ALA A 526 -19.81 15.87 22.27
C ALA A 526 -20.90 16.86 22.74
N GLN A 527 -22.15 16.66 22.33
CA GLN A 527 -23.30 17.47 22.74
C GLN A 527 -23.94 17.03 24.06
N GLY A 528 -23.37 16.02 24.76
CA GLY A 528 -23.88 15.55 26.05
C GLY A 528 -25.23 14.81 25.96
N ALA A 529 -25.66 14.39 24.77
CA ALA A 529 -26.97 13.78 24.55
C ALA A 529 -27.05 12.29 24.93
N VAL A 530 -25.93 11.66 25.33
CA VAL A 530 -25.93 10.33 25.95
C VAL A 530 -25.99 10.50 27.46
N GLY A 531 -27.20 10.67 27.97
CA GLY A 531 -27.49 10.52 29.39
C GLY A 531 -27.02 9.15 29.90
N ASN A 532 -26.49 9.14 31.12
CA ASN A 532 -26.20 7.98 31.96
C ASN A 532 -26.91 6.69 31.53
N GLY A 533 -26.20 5.80 30.83
CA GLY A 533 -26.83 4.59 30.34
C GLY A 533 -25.87 3.55 29.75
N HIS A 534 -24.67 3.40 30.31
CA HIS A 534 -23.84 2.17 30.30
C HIS A 534 -22.39 2.53 30.68
N ARG A 535 -22.19 2.95 31.94
CA ARG A 535 -20.93 2.62 32.61
C ARG A 535 -21.03 1.15 32.99
N LEU A 536 -20.54 0.26 32.13
CA LEU A 536 -20.16 -1.07 32.57
C LEU A 536 -18.90 -0.89 33.43
N GLY A 537 -19.07 -1.12 34.72
CA GLY A 537 -17.99 -1.54 35.60
C GLY A 537 -18.56 -2.48 36.66
N PRO A 538 -17.70 -3.15 37.43
CA PRO A 538 -16.41 -3.72 37.06
C PRO A 538 -16.54 -5.00 36.22
#